data_AF-A0A6B3W7E2-F1
#
_entry.id   AF-A0A6B3W7E2-F1
#
_cell.length_a   1.000
_cell.length_b   1.000
_cell.length_c   1.000
_cell.angle_alpha   90.00
_cell.angle_beta   90.00
_cell.angle_gamma   90.00
#
_symmetry.space_group_name_H-M   'P 1'
#
loop_
_entity.id
_entity.type
_entity.pdbx_description
1 polymer ?
#
loop_
_entity_poly.entity_id
_entity_poly.type
_entity_poly.pdbx_seq_one_letter_code
_entity_poly.pdbx_strand_id
1 'polypeptide(L)'
;MLPALQQAFNDRHDDDRLDRVFGPWPRLTVLAVTLLGILLGYGLQGVLERFAIFEFVNVAAVLFGAGYALVYRQYLFNDPAAGEDDFPWLAAALIPPALALVFVSFAGRWLDGFETLPGAPAWTSIGGLLDALADSLAVAAGLAIAVAALCYSKAWREAFKALVRRLIVFKIMVWVMVLVFVEIGIVGSILGVLLESFLGIDLPHWLGEFADQLTYAALMTTIYLAIIGGTWTACRRSFGRLLRDGEVNVLETLQTMAEPPEKRRRAARQARERAATQAQTERGEPPSN
;
A
#
# COMPACT_ATOMS: atom_id res chain seq x y z
N MET A 1 10.00 10.85 1.16
CA MET A 1 10.25 9.80 2.16
C MET A 1 11.67 9.87 2.73
N LEU A 2 12.72 10.03 1.91
CA LEU A 2 14.11 10.11 2.38
C LEU A 2 14.38 11.16 3.50
N PRO A 3 13.86 12.41 3.43
CA PRO A 3 14.07 13.38 4.51
C PRO A 3 13.38 12.97 5.82
N ALA A 4 12.22 12.32 5.72
CA ALA A 4 11.49 11.82 6.89
C ALA A 4 12.23 10.64 7.55
N LEU A 5 12.92 9.82 6.76
CA LEU A 5 13.72 8.70 7.25
C LEU A 5 15.00 9.20 7.94
N GLN A 6 15.68 10.17 7.33
CA GLN A 6 16.84 10.85 7.94
C GLN A 6 16.47 11.56 9.23
N GLN A 7 15.30 12.20 9.27
CA GLN A 7 14.80 12.84 10.47
C GLN A 7 14.45 11.79 11.53
N ALA A 8 13.77 10.70 11.15
CA ALA A 8 13.29 9.69 12.07
C ALA A 8 14.35 8.78 12.70
N PHE A 9 15.53 8.70 12.09
CA PHE A 9 16.66 7.91 12.56
C PHE A 9 17.89 8.78 12.86
N ASN A 10 17.69 10.08 13.10
CA ASN A 10 18.77 10.99 13.47
C ASN A 10 19.31 10.66 14.87
N ASP A 11 20.62 10.75 15.10
CA ASP A 11 21.27 10.40 16.38
C ASP A 11 21.06 11.43 17.50
N ARG A 12 20.27 12.48 17.27
CA ARG A 12 19.90 13.45 18.31
C ARG A 12 18.74 12.92 19.16
N HIS A 13 19.09 12.38 20.32
CA HIS A 13 18.16 11.81 21.29
C HIS A 13 17.07 12.80 21.77
N ASP A 14 17.38 14.10 21.82
CA ASP A 14 16.44 15.13 22.29
C ASP A 14 15.24 15.40 21.35
N ASP A 15 15.26 14.89 20.12
CA ASP A 15 14.20 15.07 19.13
C ASP A 15 13.56 13.72 18.70
N ASP A 16 13.95 12.61 19.33
CA ASP A 16 13.47 11.26 18.99
C ASP A 16 12.11 11.00 19.65
N ARG A 17 11.04 11.45 18.97
CA ARG A 17 9.67 11.28 19.44
C ARG A 17 9.21 9.82 19.48
N LEU A 18 9.98 8.91 18.88
CA LEU A 18 9.70 7.48 18.92
C LEU A 18 9.85 6.90 20.33
N ASP A 19 10.64 7.52 21.20
CA ASP A 19 10.81 7.07 22.60
C ASP A 19 9.47 7.06 23.36
N ARG A 20 8.57 7.98 23.02
CA ARG A 20 7.23 8.06 23.62
C ARG A 20 6.27 7.01 23.10
N VAL A 21 6.49 6.56 21.86
CA VAL A 21 5.63 5.58 21.17
C VAL A 21 6.07 4.16 21.51
N PHE A 22 7.37 3.90 21.51
CA PHE A 22 7.97 2.56 21.60
C PHE A 22 8.81 2.33 22.87
N GLY A 23 8.82 3.29 23.79
CA GLY A 23 9.60 3.25 25.02
C GLY A 23 11.07 3.67 24.83
N PRO A 24 11.91 3.55 25.86
CA PRO A 24 13.24 4.17 25.93
C PRO A 24 14.29 3.65 24.92
N TRP A 25 13.95 2.62 24.13
CA TRP A 25 14.83 2.03 23.13
C TRP A 25 14.07 1.79 21.82
N PRO A 26 13.54 2.83 21.16
CA PRO A 26 12.54 2.69 20.10
C PRO A 26 13.08 1.90 18.91
N ARG A 27 14.34 2.10 18.54
CA ARG A 27 14.99 1.39 17.42
C ARG A 27 15.09 -0.11 17.70
N LEU A 28 15.46 -0.48 18.93
CA LEU A 28 15.55 -1.86 19.36
C LEU A 28 14.17 -2.49 19.49
N THR A 29 13.18 -1.75 20.00
CA THR A 29 11.78 -2.17 20.05
C THR A 29 11.24 -2.43 18.64
N VAL A 30 11.39 -1.48 17.70
CA VAL A 30 10.95 -1.64 16.31
C VAL A 30 11.61 -2.85 15.66
N LEU A 31 12.92 -3.04 15.86
CA LEU A 31 13.64 -4.19 15.33
C LEU A 31 13.16 -5.51 15.95
N ALA A 32 13.00 -5.57 17.28
CA ALA A 32 12.52 -6.74 17.99
C ALA A 32 11.08 -7.11 17.59
N VAL A 33 10.19 -6.12 17.51
CA VAL A 33 8.81 -6.29 17.03
C VAL A 33 8.80 -6.74 15.57
N THR A 34 9.72 -6.23 14.75
CA THR A 34 9.86 -6.67 13.35
C THR A 34 10.27 -8.14 13.28
N LEU A 35 11.28 -8.56 14.03
CA LEU A 35 11.72 -9.96 14.04
C LEU A 35 10.64 -10.89 14.59
N LEU A 36 10.06 -10.56 15.75
CA LEU A 36 9.00 -11.35 16.38
C LEU A 36 7.74 -11.42 15.50
N GLY A 37 7.35 -10.30 14.89
CA GLY A 37 6.17 -10.22 14.03
C GLY A 37 6.33 -11.03 12.74
N ILE A 38 7.54 -11.08 12.16
CA ILE A 38 7.84 -11.97 11.03
C ILE A 38 7.74 -13.43 11.47
N LEU A 39 8.41 -13.81 12.56
CA LEU A 39 8.39 -15.19 13.07
C LEU A 39 6.97 -15.66 13.39
N LEU A 40 6.20 -14.84 14.11
CA LEU A 40 4.79 -15.13 14.41
C LEU A 40 3.92 -15.14 13.15
N GLY A 41 4.11 -14.18 12.25
CA GLY A 41 3.32 -14.06 11.04
C GLY A 41 3.47 -15.28 10.12
N TYR A 42 4.70 -15.68 9.82
CA TYR A 42 4.97 -16.87 9.00
C TYR A 42 4.64 -18.17 9.74
N GLY A 43 4.88 -18.23 11.05
CA GLY A 43 4.46 -19.37 11.87
C GLY A 43 2.94 -19.57 11.86
N LEU A 44 2.18 -18.48 11.98
CA LEU A 44 0.71 -18.51 11.91
C LEU A 44 0.23 -18.80 10.49
N GLN A 45 0.92 -18.28 9.48
CA GLN A 45 0.61 -18.54 8.08
C GLN A 45 0.73 -20.03 7.75
N GLY A 46 1.78 -20.72 8.21
CA GLY A 46 1.90 -22.18 8.02
C GLY A 46 0.79 -23.01 8.70
N VAL A 47 0.15 -22.48 9.75
CA VAL A 47 -1.04 -23.11 10.36
C VAL A 47 -2.32 -22.79 9.57
N LEU A 48 -2.43 -21.55 9.08
CA LEU A 48 -3.61 -21.01 8.41
C LEU A 48 -3.69 -21.33 6.92
N GLU A 49 -2.59 -21.68 6.26
CA GLU A 49 -2.54 -22.09 4.84
C GLU A 49 -3.45 -23.28 4.53
N ARG A 50 -3.86 -24.04 5.55
CA ARG A 50 -4.90 -25.09 5.42
C ARG A 50 -6.28 -24.54 5.05
N PHE A 51 -6.49 -23.23 5.15
CA PHE A 51 -7.72 -22.55 4.80
C PHE A 51 -7.51 -21.69 3.55
N ALA A 52 -8.30 -21.94 2.50
CA ALA A 52 -8.18 -21.30 1.19
C ALA A 52 -8.20 -19.75 1.21
N ILE A 53 -8.77 -19.12 2.23
CA ILE A 53 -8.83 -17.65 2.32
C ILE A 53 -7.48 -17.05 2.74
N PHE A 54 -6.67 -17.78 3.49
CA PHE A 54 -5.39 -17.30 4.04
C PHE A 54 -4.20 -17.53 3.11
N GLU A 55 -4.34 -18.40 2.11
CA GLU A 55 -3.38 -18.57 1.02
C GLU A 55 -3.08 -17.23 0.30
N PHE A 56 -4.08 -16.35 0.26
CA PHE A 56 -4.00 -15.10 -0.49
C PHE A 56 -3.69 -13.86 0.37
N VAL A 57 -3.50 -14.04 1.68
CA VAL A 57 -3.29 -12.94 2.63
C VAL A 57 -1.93 -13.08 3.31
N ASN A 58 -1.07 -12.07 3.16
CA ASN A 58 0.17 -12.01 3.94
C ASN A 58 -0.16 -11.71 5.41
N VAL A 59 -0.21 -12.76 6.23
CA VAL A 59 -0.64 -12.69 7.63
C VAL A 59 0.29 -11.78 8.43
N ALA A 60 1.60 -11.83 8.15
CA ALA A 60 2.58 -10.96 8.80
C ALA A 60 2.26 -9.48 8.54
N ALA A 61 2.00 -9.09 7.28
CA ALA A 61 1.65 -7.72 6.94
C ALA A 61 0.36 -7.24 7.64
N VAL A 62 -0.64 -8.11 7.78
CA VAL A 62 -1.86 -7.80 8.53
C VAL A 62 -1.58 -7.60 10.01
N LEU A 63 -0.78 -8.47 10.63
CA LEU A 63 -0.38 -8.35 12.04
C LEU A 63 0.41 -7.07 12.30
N PHE A 64 1.38 -6.75 11.43
CA PHE A 64 2.10 -5.48 11.49
C PHE A 64 1.15 -4.30 11.33
N GLY A 65 0.28 -4.33 10.34
CA GLY A 65 -0.70 -3.27 10.09
C GLY A 65 -1.59 -3.00 11.29
N ALA A 66 -2.13 -4.05 11.90
CA ALA A 66 -2.98 -3.97 13.08
C ALA A 66 -2.19 -3.50 14.33
N GLY A 67 -1.03 -4.11 14.60
CA GLY A 67 -0.21 -3.79 15.76
C GLY A 67 0.27 -2.34 15.76
N TYR A 68 0.83 -1.89 14.64
CA TYR A 68 1.27 -0.50 14.49
C TYR A 68 0.10 0.49 14.55
N ALA A 69 -1.04 0.16 13.94
CA ALA A 69 -2.22 1.01 14.06
C ALA A 69 -2.69 1.18 15.52
N LEU A 70 -2.64 0.11 16.33
CA LEU A 70 -2.99 0.18 17.75
C LEU A 70 -1.99 1.03 18.55
N VAL A 71 -0.69 0.80 18.35
CA VAL A 71 0.37 1.57 19.04
C VAL A 71 0.28 3.06 18.68
N TYR A 72 0.12 3.37 17.40
CA TYR A 72 0.00 4.76 16.95
C TYR A 72 -1.26 5.42 17.49
N ARG A 73 -2.37 4.70 17.51
CA ARG A 73 -3.62 5.20 18.09
C ARG A 73 -3.47 5.47 19.58
N GLN A 74 -2.83 4.56 20.31
CA GLN A 74 -2.58 4.72 21.74
C GLN A 74 -1.76 5.97 22.03
N TYR A 75 -0.71 6.23 21.24
CA TYR A 75 0.10 7.44 21.34
C TYR A 75 -0.71 8.70 20.98
N LEU A 76 -1.32 8.74 19.79
CA LEU A 76 -1.98 9.93 19.25
C LEU A 76 -3.14 10.43 20.11
N PHE A 77 -3.83 9.55 20.84
CA PHE A 77 -5.02 9.92 21.62
C PHE A 77 -4.80 9.95 23.14
N ASN A 78 -3.69 9.44 23.66
CA ASN A 78 -3.40 9.48 25.10
C ASN A 78 -2.20 10.34 25.48
N ASP A 79 -1.33 10.74 24.54
CA ASP A 79 -0.23 11.66 24.80
C ASP A 79 -0.63 13.10 24.41
N PRO A 80 -0.69 14.05 25.36
CA PRO A 80 -1.05 15.45 25.08
C PRO A 80 -0.01 16.20 24.24
N ALA A 81 1.19 15.64 24.05
CA ALA A 81 2.22 16.22 23.19
C ALA A 81 2.11 15.77 21.73
N ALA A 82 1.17 14.88 21.40
CA ALA A 82 0.96 14.42 20.04
C ALA A 82 0.56 15.59 19.12
N GLY A 83 1.27 15.75 18.00
CA GLY A 83 1.10 16.89 17.10
C GLY A 83 1.27 16.53 15.63
N GLU A 84 0.91 17.46 14.73
CA GLU A 84 0.97 17.22 13.27
C GLU A 84 2.39 16.87 12.77
N ASP A 85 3.41 17.33 13.51
CA ASP A 85 4.83 17.08 13.23
C ASP A 85 5.29 15.64 13.53
N ASP A 86 4.44 14.82 14.17
CA ASP A 86 4.75 13.42 14.49
C ASP A 86 4.55 12.47 13.30
N PHE A 87 3.78 12.91 12.30
CA PHE A 87 3.47 12.08 11.14
C PHE A 87 4.71 11.49 10.43
N PRO A 88 5.76 12.27 10.11
CA PRO A 88 6.97 11.75 9.48
C PRO A 88 7.66 10.65 10.29
N TRP A 89 7.67 10.77 11.61
CA TRP A 89 8.30 9.82 12.54
C TRP A 89 7.53 8.50 12.59
N LEU A 90 6.20 8.58 12.82
CA LEU A 90 5.33 7.40 12.81
C LEU A 90 5.39 6.69 11.45
N ALA A 91 5.39 7.44 10.36
CA ALA A 91 5.43 6.83 9.04
C ALA A 91 6.82 6.26 8.70
N ALA A 92 7.91 6.80 9.25
CA ALA A 92 9.24 6.24 9.11
C ALA A 92 9.46 4.97 9.93
N ALA A 93 8.84 4.84 11.11
CA ALA A 93 8.90 3.62 11.91
C ALA A 93 8.24 2.39 11.24
N LEU A 94 7.43 2.60 10.20
CA LEU A 94 6.90 1.53 9.33
C LEU A 94 7.87 1.07 8.25
N ILE A 95 8.93 1.83 7.98
CA ILE A 95 9.87 1.51 6.90
C ILE A 95 10.65 0.23 7.20
N PRO A 96 11.23 0.04 8.40
CA PRO A 96 11.91 -1.23 8.74
C PRO A 96 11.03 -2.48 8.58
N PRO A 97 9.81 -2.57 9.16
CA PRO A 97 8.98 -3.76 8.95
C PRO A 97 8.51 -3.90 7.51
N ALA A 98 8.23 -2.81 6.78
CA ALA A 98 7.89 -2.88 5.36
C ALA A 98 9.05 -3.48 4.54
N LEU A 99 10.28 -2.98 4.75
CA LEU A 99 11.47 -3.48 4.07
C LEU A 99 11.76 -4.94 4.44
N ALA A 100 11.62 -5.30 5.71
CA ALA A 100 11.83 -6.67 6.15
C ALA A 100 10.81 -7.62 5.52
N LEU A 101 9.52 -7.24 5.47
CA LEU A 101 8.48 -8.04 4.81
C LEU A 101 8.72 -8.18 3.30
N VAL A 102 9.08 -7.10 2.62
CA VAL A 102 9.47 -7.13 1.20
C VAL A 102 10.64 -8.08 1.01
N PHE A 103 11.68 -7.96 1.84
CA PHE A 103 12.88 -8.78 1.76
C PHE A 103 12.59 -10.26 2.01
N VAL A 104 11.82 -10.61 3.06
CA VAL A 104 11.46 -12.01 3.33
C VAL A 104 10.60 -12.58 2.20
N SER A 105 9.62 -11.81 1.70
CA SER A 105 8.76 -12.26 0.59
C SER A 105 9.57 -12.48 -0.70
N PHE A 106 10.53 -11.59 -0.97
CA PHE A 106 11.44 -11.72 -2.08
C PHE A 106 12.41 -12.90 -1.92
N ALA A 107 13.00 -13.07 -0.74
CA ALA A 107 13.92 -14.16 -0.43
C ALA A 107 13.23 -15.53 -0.52
N GLY A 108 11.96 -15.65 -0.07
CA GLY A 108 11.17 -16.85 -0.24
C GLY A 108 11.06 -17.25 -1.71
N ARG A 109 10.65 -16.31 -2.57
CA ARG A 109 10.58 -16.55 -4.02
C ARG A 109 11.93 -16.85 -4.66
N TRP A 110 12.99 -16.16 -4.22
CA TRP A 110 14.33 -16.45 -4.69
C TRP A 110 14.73 -17.90 -4.38
N LEU A 111 14.38 -18.41 -3.20
CA LEU A 111 14.68 -19.78 -2.79
C LEU A 111 13.85 -20.82 -3.56
N ASP A 112 12.60 -20.50 -3.92
CA ASP A 112 11.76 -21.34 -4.79
C ASP A 112 12.26 -21.36 -6.24
N GLY A 113 13.14 -20.42 -6.59
CA GLY A 113 13.71 -20.25 -7.93
C GLY A 113 12.88 -19.30 -8.79
N PHE A 114 13.53 -18.68 -9.77
CA PHE A 114 12.84 -17.88 -10.78
C PHE A 114 12.36 -18.74 -11.92
N GLU A 115 11.16 -18.44 -12.42
CA GLU A 115 10.68 -19.01 -13.66
C GLU A 115 11.67 -18.67 -14.78
N THR A 116 12.23 -19.71 -15.38
CA THR A 116 13.11 -19.57 -16.54
C THR A 116 12.33 -19.95 -17.79
N LEU A 117 12.36 -19.07 -18.78
CA LEU A 117 11.65 -19.29 -20.05
C LEU A 117 12.35 -20.44 -20.80
N PRO A 118 11.63 -21.51 -21.22
CA PRO A 118 12.23 -22.65 -21.89
C PRO A 118 12.93 -22.20 -23.18
N GLY A 119 14.18 -22.63 -23.39
CA GLY A 119 14.94 -22.28 -24.61
C GLY A 119 15.42 -20.83 -24.70
N ALA A 120 15.18 -20.00 -23.67
CA ALA A 120 15.66 -18.62 -23.63
C ALA A 120 17.10 -18.52 -23.10
N PRO A 121 17.86 -17.47 -23.45
CA PRO A 121 19.17 -17.21 -22.88
C PRO A 121 19.11 -16.96 -21.37
N ALA A 122 20.15 -17.34 -20.61
CA ALA A 122 20.18 -17.22 -19.15
C ALA A 122 19.95 -15.79 -18.61
N TRP A 123 20.20 -14.75 -19.41
CA TRP A 123 19.98 -13.36 -19.00
C TRP A 123 18.49 -12.98 -18.89
N THR A 124 17.57 -13.73 -19.51
CA THR A 124 16.12 -13.47 -19.42
C THR A 124 15.54 -13.79 -18.05
N SER A 125 16.30 -14.46 -17.18
CA SER A 125 15.97 -14.65 -15.75
C SER A 125 15.76 -13.34 -14.98
N ILE A 126 16.24 -12.22 -15.52
CA ILE A 126 15.96 -10.88 -15.00
C ILE A 126 14.45 -10.54 -15.02
N GLY A 127 13.67 -11.11 -15.94
CA GLY A 127 12.22 -10.95 -16.00
C GLY A 127 11.54 -11.50 -14.75
N GLY A 128 11.81 -12.78 -14.43
CA GLY A 128 11.33 -13.41 -13.20
C GLY A 128 11.84 -12.74 -11.91
N LEU A 129 13.07 -12.22 -11.93
CA LEU A 129 13.61 -11.42 -10.82
C LEU A 129 12.79 -10.15 -10.57
N LEU A 130 12.52 -9.39 -11.64
CA LEU A 130 11.76 -8.14 -11.57
C LEU A 130 10.30 -8.38 -11.20
N ASP A 131 9.72 -9.48 -11.67
CA ASP A 131 8.39 -9.93 -11.29
C ASP A 131 8.30 -10.23 -9.78
N ALA A 132 9.22 -11.05 -9.26
CA ALA A 132 9.29 -11.35 -7.83
C ALA A 132 9.48 -10.09 -6.97
N LEU A 133 10.26 -9.12 -7.47
CA LEU A 133 10.45 -7.82 -6.82
C LEU A 133 9.16 -6.99 -6.84
N ALA A 134 8.47 -6.90 -7.98
CA ALA A 134 7.22 -6.17 -8.11
C ALA A 134 6.15 -6.72 -7.16
N ASP A 135 6.01 -8.04 -7.09
CA ASP A 135 5.05 -8.66 -6.19
C ASP A 135 5.45 -8.51 -4.71
N SER A 136 6.75 -8.46 -4.38
CA SER A 136 7.18 -8.21 -3.00
C SER A 136 6.78 -6.79 -2.53
N LEU A 137 6.77 -5.80 -3.44
CA LEU A 137 6.28 -4.44 -3.16
C LEU A 137 4.77 -4.40 -2.85
N ALA A 138 4.00 -5.38 -3.32
CA ALA A 138 2.58 -5.50 -2.97
C ALA A 138 2.37 -5.59 -1.46
N VAL A 139 3.29 -6.24 -0.75
CA VAL A 139 3.25 -6.41 0.70
C VAL A 139 3.44 -5.07 1.42
N ALA A 140 4.38 -4.24 0.95
CA ALA A 140 4.59 -2.89 1.48
C ALA A 140 3.37 -1.98 1.21
N ALA A 141 2.79 -2.06 0.01
CA ALA A 141 1.57 -1.33 -0.32
C ALA A 141 0.39 -1.75 0.56
N GLY A 142 0.21 -3.05 0.78
CA GLY A 142 -0.79 -3.61 1.68
C GLY A 142 -0.63 -3.13 3.12
N LEU A 143 0.60 -3.17 3.65
CA LEU A 143 0.92 -2.66 4.99
C LEU A 143 0.59 -1.17 5.12
N ALA A 144 0.99 -0.34 4.14
CA ALA A 144 0.74 1.09 4.15
C ALA A 144 -0.76 1.41 4.19
N ILE A 145 -1.56 0.73 3.36
CA ILE A 145 -3.02 0.90 3.35
C ILE A 145 -3.62 0.42 4.68
N ALA A 146 -3.16 -0.72 5.22
CA ALA A 146 -3.69 -1.28 6.45
C ALA A 146 -3.48 -0.33 7.63
N VAL A 147 -2.26 0.19 7.81
CA VAL A 147 -1.97 1.15 8.88
C VAL A 147 -2.77 2.44 8.69
N ALA A 148 -2.85 2.96 7.46
CA ALA A 148 -3.63 4.16 7.16
C ALA A 148 -5.11 3.99 7.50
N ALA A 149 -5.71 2.86 7.08
CA ALA A 149 -7.13 2.59 7.30
C ALA A 149 -7.47 2.35 8.78
N LEU A 150 -6.59 1.66 9.52
CA LEU A 150 -6.85 1.28 10.91
C LEU A 150 -6.46 2.37 11.91
N CYS A 151 -5.42 3.15 11.64
CA CYS A 151 -4.98 4.22 12.54
C CYS A 151 -6.00 5.38 12.57
N TYR A 152 -6.58 5.72 11.42
CA TYR A 152 -7.44 6.90 11.27
C TYR A 152 -8.94 6.66 11.54
N SER A 153 -9.37 5.41 11.75
CA SER A 153 -10.80 5.09 11.95
C SER A 153 -11.20 4.95 13.42
N LYS A 154 -12.35 5.53 13.77
CA LYS A 154 -13.01 5.37 15.09
C LYS A 154 -13.81 4.06 15.19
N ALA A 155 -14.43 3.62 14.08
CA ALA A 155 -15.19 2.37 14.00
C ALA A 155 -14.32 1.24 13.46
N TRP A 156 -13.40 0.74 14.30
CA TRP A 156 -12.37 -0.22 13.90
C TRP A 156 -12.91 -1.45 13.17
N ARG A 157 -14.05 -1.98 13.62
CA ARG A 157 -14.72 -3.12 12.98
C ARG A 157 -15.22 -2.80 11.57
N GLU A 158 -15.73 -1.60 11.34
CA GLU A 158 -16.21 -1.19 10.03
C GLU A 158 -15.06 -0.84 9.09
N ALA A 159 -14.03 -0.14 9.58
CA ALA A 159 -12.83 0.12 8.81
C ALA A 159 -12.08 -1.15 8.44
N PHE A 160 -11.98 -2.12 9.35
CA PHE A 160 -11.41 -3.43 9.04
C PHE A 160 -12.22 -4.15 7.95
N LYS A 161 -13.55 -4.20 8.06
CA LYS A 161 -14.40 -4.78 6.99
C LYS A 161 -14.22 -4.07 5.65
N ALA A 162 -14.18 -2.74 5.66
CA ALA A 162 -13.98 -1.94 4.45
C ALA A 162 -12.58 -2.17 3.84
N LEU A 163 -11.56 -2.26 4.68
CA LEU A 163 -10.19 -2.58 4.29
C LEU A 163 -10.11 -3.98 3.66
N VAL A 164 -10.62 -5.01 4.34
CA VAL A 164 -10.64 -6.39 3.81
C VAL A 164 -11.37 -6.44 2.48
N ARG A 165 -12.55 -5.83 2.37
CA ARG A 165 -13.29 -5.77 1.10
C ARG A 165 -12.46 -5.12 -0.01
N ARG A 166 -11.76 -4.02 0.27
CA ARG A 166 -10.92 -3.32 -0.72
C ARG A 166 -9.67 -4.11 -1.08
N LEU A 167 -9.02 -4.78 -0.13
CA LEU A 167 -7.88 -5.66 -0.39
C LEU A 167 -8.30 -6.84 -1.28
N ILE A 168 -9.47 -7.43 -1.03
CA ILE A 168 -10.04 -8.49 -1.88
C ILE A 168 -10.29 -7.95 -3.30
N VAL A 169 -10.97 -6.81 -3.44
CA VAL A 169 -11.23 -6.20 -4.77
C VAL A 169 -9.93 -5.87 -5.50
N PHE A 170 -8.96 -5.30 -4.79
CA PHE A 170 -7.65 -4.97 -5.34
C PHE A 170 -6.91 -6.24 -5.82
N LYS A 171 -6.90 -7.29 -5.01
CA LYS A 171 -6.27 -8.58 -5.38
C LYS A 171 -6.97 -9.23 -6.58
N ILE A 172 -8.31 -9.21 -6.63
CA ILE A 172 -9.08 -9.69 -7.80
C ILE A 172 -8.70 -8.90 -9.04
N MET A 173 -8.63 -7.57 -8.94
CA MET A 173 -8.23 -6.71 -10.07
C MET A 173 -6.81 -7.00 -10.55
N VAL A 174 -5.86 -7.16 -9.62
CA VAL A 174 -4.47 -7.56 -9.94
C VAL A 174 -4.45 -8.94 -10.60
N TRP A 175 -5.18 -9.92 -10.07
CA TRP A 175 -5.27 -11.26 -10.65
C TRP A 175 -5.84 -11.22 -12.08
N VAL A 176 -6.93 -10.47 -12.31
CA VAL A 176 -7.47 -10.26 -13.66
C VAL A 176 -6.44 -9.59 -14.57
N MET A 177 -5.70 -8.60 -14.08
CA MET A 177 -4.61 -7.99 -14.85
C MET A 177 -3.51 -8.99 -15.20
N VAL A 178 -3.01 -9.77 -14.24
CA VAL A 178 -1.99 -10.81 -14.48
C VAL A 178 -2.49 -11.77 -15.55
N LEU A 179 -3.71 -12.26 -15.41
CA LEU A 179 -4.32 -13.19 -16.36
C LEU A 179 -4.40 -12.57 -17.76
N VAL A 180 -4.78 -11.30 -17.87
CA VAL A 180 -4.90 -10.60 -19.15
C VAL A 180 -3.54 -10.26 -19.79
N PHE A 181 -2.56 -9.83 -19.00
CA PHE A 181 -1.27 -9.36 -19.51
C PHE A 181 -0.25 -10.48 -19.68
N VAL A 182 -0.19 -11.41 -18.73
CA VAL A 182 0.84 -12.46 -18.65
C VAL A 182 0.30 -13.77 -19.20
N GLU A 183 -0.86 -14.26 -18.75
CA GLU A 183 -1.36 -15.58 -19.19
C GLU A 183 -1.96 -15.57 -20.59
N ILE A 184 -2.77 -14.54 -20.92
CA ILE A 184 -3.35 -14.38 -22.27
C ILE A 184 -2.29 -13.80 -23.24
N GLY A 185 -1.22 -13.20 -22.73
CA GLY A 185 -0.09 -12.71 -23.53
C GLY A 185 -0.46 -11.63 -24.54
N ILE A 186 -1.38 -10.71 -24.18
CA ILE A 186 -1.87 -9.69 -25.11
C ILE A 186 -0.73 -8.80 -25.62
N VAL A 187 0.22 -8.45 -24.75
CA VAL A 187 1.32 -7.55 -25.14
C VAL A 187 2.34 -8.28 -26.01
N GLY A 188 2.73 -9.51 -25.67
CA GLY A 188 3.59 -10.36 -26.49
C GLY A 188 2.99 -10.63 -27.87
N SER A 189 1.68 -10.89 -27.94
CA SER A 189 0.94 -11.08 -29.20
C SER A 189 0.97 -9.83 -30.08
N ILE A 190 0.68 -8.66 -29.50
CA ILE A 190 0.66 -7.38 -30.21
C ILE A 190 2.06 -6.99 -30.67
N LEU A 191 3.07 -7.17 -29.82
CA LEU A 191 4.46 -6.83 -30.10
C LEU A 191 5.02 -7.73 -31.22
N GLY A 192 4.70 -9.03 -31.19
CA GLY A 192 5.05 -9.98 -32.24
C GLY A 192 4.51 -9.56 -33.60
N VAL A 193 3.21 -9.26 -33.70
CA VAL A 193 2.56 -8.82 -34.95
C VAL A 193 3.15 -7.50 -35.46
N LEU A 194 3.42 -6.54 -34.57
CA LEU A 194 4.00 -5.25 -34.94
C LEU A 194 5.43 -5.40 -35.49
N LEU A 195 6.27 -6.19 -34.83
CA LEU A 195 7.67 -6.37 -35.22
C LEU A 195 7.79 -7.23 -36.49
N GLU A 196 6.99 -8.29 -36.62
CA GLU A 196 6.94 -9.10 -37.84
C GLU A 196 6.46 -8.25 -39.03
N SER A 197 5.45 -7.41 -38.83
CA SER A 197 4.94 -6.50 -39.87
C SER A 197 5.92 -5.37 -40.25
N PHE A 198 6.79 -4.93 -39.34
CA PHE A 198 7.74 -3.83 -39.61
C PHE A 198 9.13 -4.29 -40.06
N LEU A 199 9.60 -5.43 -39.54
CA LEU A 199 10.97 -5.90 -39.73
C LEU A 199 11.06 -7.19 -40.55
N GLY A 200 9.95 -7.93 -40.73
CA GLY A 200 9.92 -9.18 -41.50
C GLY A 200 10.77 -10.30 -40.91
N ILE A 201 11.04 -10.26 -39.59
CA ILE A 201 11.88 -11.21 -38.88
C ILE A 201 11.00 -12.07 -37.97
N ASP A 202 11.11 -13.40 -38.09
CA ASP A 202 10.53 -14.35 -37.14
C ASP A 202 11.18 -14.17 -35.77
N LEU A 203 10.41 -13.72 -34.79
CA LEU A 203 10.87 -13.57 -33.42
C LEU A 203 10.84 -14.91 -32.69
N PRO A 204 11.86 -15.20 -31.85
CA PRO A 204 11.83 -16.40 -31.04
C PRO A 204 10.69 -16.34 -30.02
N HIS A 205 10.03 -17.48 -29.77
CA HIS A 205 8.81 -17.55 -28.96
C HIS A 205 8.97 -16.97 -27.54
N TRP A 206 10.17 -17.03 -26.96
CA TRP A 206 10.45 -16.54 -25.60
C TRP A 206 10.43 -15.01 -25.49
N LEU A 207 10.57 -14.27 -26.61
CA LEU A 207 10.66 -12.82 -26.57
C LEU A 207 9.34 -12.16 -26.15
N GLY A 208 8.21 -12.74 -26.57
CA GLY A 208 6.88 -12.28 -26.16
C GLY A 208 6.67 -12.44 -24.66
N GLU A 209 6.89 -13.65 -24.13
CA GLU A 209 6.78 -13.96 -22.70
C GLU A 209 7.72 -13.08 -21.84
N PHE A 210 8.94 -12.83 -22.32
CA PHE A 210 9.88 -11.92 -21.65
C PHE A 210 9.39 -10.46 -21.64
N ALA A 211 8.83 -9.98 -22.76
CA ALA A 211 8.27 -8.63 -22.84
C ALA A 211 7.04 -8.48 -21.93
N ASP A 212 6.21 -9.52 -21.80
CA ASP A 212 5.07 -9.57 -20.90
C ASP A 212 5.51 -9.49 -19.43
N GLN A 213 6.52 -10.28 -19.03
CA GLN A 213 7.10 -10.21 -17.68
C GLN A 213 7.67 -8.82 -17.35
N LEU A 214 8.42 -8.21 -18.26
CA LEU A 214 8.96 -6.85 -18.04
C LEU A 214 7.86 -5.80 -17.94
N THR A 215 6.86 -5.88 -18.81
CA THR A 215 5.73 -4.95 -18.82
C THR A 215 4.91 -5.07 -17.55
N TYR A 216 4.63 -6.29 -17.11
CA TYR A 216 3.97 -6.56 -15.85
C TYR A 216 4.75 -5.99 -14.68
N ALA A 217 6.04 -6.32 -14.55
CA ALA A 217 6.87 -5.85 -13.43
C ALA A 217 6.94 -4.32 -13.38
N ALA A 218 7.11 -3.66 -14.53
CA ALA A 218 7.12 -2.20 -14.61
C ALA A 218 5.78 -1.58 -14.21
N LEU A 219 4.67 -2.12 -14.73
CA LEU A 219 3.32 -1.63 -14.45
C LEU A 219 2.96 -1.81 -12.98
N MET A 220 3.20 -2.99 -12.42
CA MET A 220 2.88 -3.31 -11.04
C MET A 220 3.73 -2.52 -10.06
N THR A 221 5.04 -2.42 -10.29
CA THR A 221 5.92 -1.54 -9.52
C THR A 221 5.40 -0.11 -9.51
N THR A 222 5.01 0.42 -10.67
CA THR A 222 4.44 1.77 -10.79
C THR A 222 3.14 1.92 -9.98
N ILE A 223 2.22 0.97 -10.09
CA ILE A 223 0.95 0.96 -9.36
C ILE A 223 1.21 0.92 -7.85
N TYR A 224 2.08 0.02 -7.37
CA TYR A 224 2.37 -0.12 -5.94
C TYR A 224 3.06 1.13 -5.37
N LEU A 225 4.01 1.71 -6.08
CA LEU A 225 4.64 2.97 -5.68
C LEU A 225 3.62 4.12 -5.65
N ALA A 226 2.70 4.19 -6.62
CA ALA A 226 1.62 5.16 -6.64
C ALA A 226 0.65 4.98 -5.46
N ILE A 227 0.32 3.73 -5.10
CA ILE A 227 -0.50 3.41 -3.92
C ILE A 227 0.20 3.83 -2.64
N ILE A 228 1.48 3.49 -2.47
CA ILE A 228 2.28 3.86 -1.30
C ILE A 228 2.37 5.39 -1.17
N GLY A 229 2.72 6.09 -2.25
CA GLY A 229 2.84 7.55 -2.29
C GLY A 229 1.51 8.27 -2.12
N GLY A 230 0.44 7.73 -2.73
CA GLY A 230 -0.92 8.22 -2.60
C GLY A 230 -1.43 8.08 -1.16
N THR A 231 -1.21 6.92 -0.54
CA THR A 231 -1.57 6.64 0.86
C THR A 231 -0.82 7.57 1.80
N TRP A 232 0.50 7.70 1.62
CA TRP A 232 1.32 8.66 2.37
C TRP A 232 0.76 10.08 2.29
N THR A 233 0.45 10.55 1.07
CA THR A 233 -0.06 11.91 0.85
C THR A 233 -1.45 12.10 1.45
N ALA A 234 -2.31 11.08 1.37
CA ALA A 234 -3.65 11.08 1.97
C ALA A 234 -3.55 11.23 3.48
N CYS A 235 -2.74 10.37 4.11
CA CYS A 235 -2.51 10.38 5.55
C CYS A 235 -1.95 11.72 6.00
N ARG A 236 -0.91 12.23 5.33
CA ARG A 236 -0.29 13.52 5.71
C ARG A 236 -1.29 14.68 5.65
N ARG A 237 -2.15 14.73 4.63
CA ARG A 237 -3.18 15.78 4.48
C ARG A 237 -4.34 15.65 5.47
N SER A 238 -4.62 14.44 5.94
CA SER A 238 -5.71 14.16 6.86
C SER A 238 -5.27 14.12 8.33
N PHE A 239 -3.97 14.10 8.60
CA PHE A 239 -3.44 13.93 9.96
C PHE A 239 -3.85 15.05 10.91
N GLY A 240 -3.81 16.31 10.48
CA GLY A 240 -4.32 17.43 11.27
C GLY A 240 -5.81 17.33 11.60
N ARG A 241 -6.62 16.80 10.66
CA ARG A 241 -8.03 16.51 10.93
C ARG A 241 -8.21 15.33 11.88
N LEU A 242 -7.38 14.30 11.78
CA LEU A 242 -7.39 13.16 12.72
C LEU A 242 -7.17 13.63 14.16
N LEU A 243 -6.20 14.52 14.38
CA LEU A 243 -5.89 15.05 15.72
C LEU A 243 -7.00 15.95 16.27
N ARG A 244 -7.67 16.73 15.42
CA ARG A 244 -8.75 17.65 15.84
C ARG A 244 -10.09 16.95 16.05
N ASP A 245 -10.49 16.13 15.08
CA ASP A 245 -11.83 15.56 14.98
C ASP A 245 -11.88 14.14 15.60
N GLY A 246 -10.72 13.55 15.89
CA GLY A 246 -10.59 12.19 16.43
C GLY A 246 -10.86 11.08 15.39
N GLU A 247 -11.25 11.44 14.16
CA GLU A 247 -11.61 10.51 13.10
C GLU A 247 -11.40 11.11 11.71
N VAL A 248 -10.84 10.32 10.79
CA VAL A 248 -10.87 10.65 9.35
C VAL A 248 -10.96 9.38 8.52
N ASN A 249 -11.84 9.39 7.51
CA ASN A 249 -11.86 8.34 6.50
C ASN A 249 -10.77 8.58 5.44
N VAL A 250 -9.55 8.10 5.72
CA VAL A 250 -8.41 8.22 4.78
C VAL A 250 -8.69 7.53 3.45
N LEU A 251 -9.45 6.43 3.49
CA LEU A 251 -9.83 5.65 2.32
C LEU A 251 -10.76 6.43 1.37
N GLU A 252 -11.58 7.33 1.90
CA GLU A 252 -12.37 8.29 1.13
C GLU A 252 -11.49 9.43 0.60
N THR A 253 -10.55 9.92 1.42
CA THR A 253 -9.58 10.94 0.99
C THR A 253 -8.72 10.44 -0.18
N LEU A 254 -8.31 9.17 -0.17
CA LEU A 254 -7.65 8.52 -1.29
C LEU A 254 -8.52 8.49 -2.55
N GLN A 255 -9.79 8.12 -2.41
CA GLN A 255 -10.73 8.09 -3.54
C GLN A 255 -10.92 9.47 -4.15
N THR A 256 -11.16 10.49 -3.33
CA THR A 256 -11.31 11.87 -3.82
C THR A 256 -10.04 12.38 -4.52
N MET A 257 -8.86 11.95 -4.12
CA MET A 257 -7.61 12.28 -4.82
C MET A 257 -7.45 11.53 -6.15
N ALA A 258 -7.98 10.31 -6.25
CA ALA A 258 -8.00 9.51 -7.48
C ALA A 258 -9.06 10.00 -8.49
N GLU A 259 -10.07 10.75 -8.04
CA GLU A 259 -11.07 11.32 -8.95
C GLU A 259 -10.49 12.44 -9.83
N PRO A 260 -10.87 12.51 -11.12
CA PRO A 260 -10.43 13.57 -12.02
C PRO A 260 -10.85 14.95 -11.49
N PRO A 261 -10.05 16.01 -11.77
CA PRO A 261 -10.23 17.34 -11.17
C PRO A 261 -11.61 17.94 -11.45
N GLU A 262 -12.21 17.60 -12.60
CA GLU A 262 -13.56 18.03 -12.96
C GLU A 262 -14.63 17.45 -12.04
N LYS A 263 -14.52 16.16 -11.69
CA LYS A 263 -15.46 15.48 -10.80
C LYS A 263 -15.34 16.01 -9.38
N ARG A 264 -14.11 16.29 -8.92
CA ARG A 264 -13.84 17.00 -7.66
C ARG A 264 -14.48 18.40 -7.61
N ARG A 265 -14.38 19.19 -8.68
CA ARG A 265 -15.02 20.51 -8.76
C ARG A 265 -16.54 20.42 -8.73
N ARG A 266 -17.13 19.41 -9.38
CA ARG A 266 -18.58 19.16 -9.35
C ARG A 266 -19.05 18.74 -7.96
N ALA A 267 -18.35 17.81 -7.30
CA ALA A 267 -18.66 17.39 -5.94
C ALA A 267 -18.54 18.54 -4.93
N ALA A 268 -17.50 19.39 -5.05
CA ALA A 268 -17.32 20.56 -4.20
C ALA A 268 -18.42 21.63 -4.43
N ARG A 269 -18.89 21.81 -5.67
CA ARG A 269 -20.05 22.67 -5.96
C ARG A 269 -21.32 22.13 -5.34
N GLN A 270 -21.60 20.84 -5.51
CA GLN A 270 -22.78 20.20 -4.91
C GLN A 270 -22.76 20.23 -3.38
N ALA A 271 -21.59 20.05 -2.76
CA ALA A 271 -21.44 20.16 -1.31
C ALA A 271 -21.71 21.59 -0.80
N ARG A 272 -21.26 22.61 -1.54
CA ARG A 272 -21.55 24.03 -1.23
C ARG A 272 -23.02 24.36 -1.42
N GLU A 273 -23.64 23.86 -2.48
CA GLU A 273 -25.08 24.02 -2.73
C GLU A 273 -25.90 23.38 -1.60
N ARG A 274 -25.59 22.13 -1.21
CA ARG A 274 -26.27 21.45 -0.09
C ARG A 274 -26.07 22.17 1.24
N ALA A 275 -24.87 22.67 1.52
CA ALA A 275 -24.61 23.45 2.73
C ALA A 275 -25.37 24.79 2.72
N ALA A 276 -25.51 25.44 1.56
CA ALA A 276 -26.30 26.66 1.40
C ALA A 276 -27.81 26.37 1.57
N THR A 277 -28.32 25.27 1.01
CA THR A 277 -29.71 24.85 1.17
C THR A 277 -30.03 24.47 2.63
N GLN A 278 -29.12 23.77 3.31
CA GLN A 278 -29.27 23.46 4.73
C GLN A 278 -29.23 24.73 5.60
N ALA A 279 -28.32 25.66 5.32
CA ALA A 279 -28.26 26.94 6.03
C ALA A 279 -29.50 27.83 5.78
N GLN A 280 -30.12 27.76 4.61
CA GLN A 280 -31.41 28.42 4.32
C GLN A 280 -32.57 27.75 5.03
N THR A 281 -32.58 26.42 5.10
CA THR A 281 -33.60 25.64 5.80
C THR A 281 -33.54 25.87 7.31
N GLU A 282 -32.33 25.97 7.90
CA GLU A 282 -32.13 26.29 9.32
C GLU A 282 -32.44 27.75 9.67
N ARG A 283 -32.37 28.67 8.71
CA ARG A 283 -32.75 30.09 8.91
C ARG A 283 -34.23 30.37 8.72
N GLY A 284 -35.03 29.40 8.29
CA GLY A 284 -36.48 29.55 8.12
C GLY A 284 -36.90 30.57 7.04
N GLU A 285 -36.02 30.93 6.11
CA GLU A 285 -36.37 31.83 5.00
C GLU A 285 -36.84 31.01 3.79
N PRO A 286 -38.02 31.31 3.22
CA PRO A 286 -38.51 30.62 2.04
C PRO A 286 -37.64 30.97 0.81
N PRO A 287 -37.49 30.03 -0.15
CA PRO A 287 -36.63 30.25 -1.31
C PRO A 287 -37.14 31.42 -2.15
N SER A 288 -36.29 32.42 -2.35
CA SER A 288 -36.54 33.51 -3.30
C SER A 288 -36.45 32.96 -4.72
N ASN A 289 -37.59 32.90 -5.41
CA ASN A 289 -37.69 32.62 -6.84
C ASN A 289 -36.94 33.66 -7.68
#